data_AF-A0AAV8ZDU7-F1
#
_entry.id   AF-A0AAV8ZDU7-F1
#
_cell.length_a   1.000
_cell.length_b   1.000
_cell.length_c   1.000
_cell.angle_alpha   90.00
_cell.angle_beta   90.00
_cell.angle_gamma   90.00
#
_symmetry.space_group_name_H-M   'P 1'
#
loop_
_entity.id
_entity.type
_entity.pdbx_description
1 polymer ?
#
loop_
_entity_poly.entity_id
_entity_poly.type
_entity_poly.pdbx_seq_one_letter_code
_entity_poly.pdbx_strand_id
1 'polypeptide(L)'
;MPYKFSGLLPKQKPARQNSFPDEITYWHLNFLINNPITQSTASKIESKFRETGDVKDLPKSRRPKITPDKKIDIVLSMEENPQSTSTLVASENEVSQTTVLRILRKENYHPYKFQLVQELNEDDHDRDRRLQFYEPTMNLCQTNPNLHQQILFSDEATFRLNGTVNRQNCRYSNRTNPHWIIMNIHTHPLTY
;
A
#
# COMPACT_ATOMS: atom_id res chain seq x y z
N MET A 1 31.78 57.83 77.25
CA MET A 1 32.66 58.29 76.15
C MET A 1 33.18 57.05 75.41
N PRO A 2 33.16 57.06 74.06
CA PRO A 2 33.26 55.87 73.19
C PRO A 2 34.67 55.68 72.60
N TYR A 3 34.98 54.51 72.04
CA TYR A 3 35.79 54.39 70.82
C TYR A 3 35.39 53.13 70.04
N LYS A 4 34.92 53.34 68.80
CA LYS A 4 34.83 52.33 67.73
C LYS A 4 36.18 52.30 67.01
N PHE A 5 36.61 51.16 66.47
CA PHE A 5 37.08 51.09 65.08
C PHE A 5 37.14 49.64 64.57
N SER A 6 37.06 49.55 63.25
CA SER A 6 36.59 48.48 62.38
C SER A 6 37.69 47.69 61.67
N GLY A 7 37.38 46.48 61.20
CA GLY A 7 38.10 45.75 60.14
C GLY A 7 38.22 44.25 60.47
N LEU A 8 38.01 43.25 59.62
CA LEU A 8 37.87 43.13 58.16
C LEU A 8 37.03 41.85 57.89
N LEU A 9 36.03 41.91 57.01
CA LEU A 9 35.37 40.70 56.49
C LEU A 9 36.15 40.16 55.27
N PRO A 10 36.40 38.84 55.17
CA PRO A 10 37.09 38.27 54.01
C PRO A 10 36.19 38.27 52.76
N LYS A 11 36.80 38.62 51.61
CA LYS A 11 36.17 38.77 50.30
C LYS A 11 35.50 37.47 49.83
N GLN A 12 34.21 37.52 49.50
CA GLN A 12 33.56 36.46 48.73
C GLN A 12 33.97 36.57 47.25
N LYS A 13 34.41 35.46 46.64
CA LYS A 13 34.62 35.37 45.18
C LYS A 13 33.25 35.33 44.49
N PRO A 14 33.05 36.00 43.34
CA PRO A 14 31.79 35.86 42.60
C PRO A 14 31.72 34.46 41.98
N ALA A 15 30.60 33.77 42.19
CA ALA A 15 30.28 32.52 41.51
C ALA A 15 30.13 32.80 40.00
N ARG A 16 30.82 32.02 39.16
CA ARG A 16 30.64 32.03 37.70
C ARG A 16 29.19 31.67 37.38
N GLN A 17 28.41 32.63 36.88
CA GLN A 17 27.13 32.36 36.25
C GLN A 17 27.38 31.79 34.86
N ASN A 18 27.23 30.47 34.70
CA ASN A 18 27.09 29.84 33.39
C ASN A 18 25.91 28.86 33.48
N SER A 19 24.69 29.35 33.28
CA SER A 19 23.54 28.49 32.97
C SER A 19 23.18 28.73 31.50
N PHE A 20 23.93 28.11 30.59
CA PHE A 20 23.43 27.95 29.23
C PHE A 20 22.21 27.02 29.31
N PRO A 21 21.03 27.40 28.80
CA PRO A 21 19.87 26.54 28.82
C PRO A 21 20.16 25.27 28.02
N ASP A 22 19.82 24.09 28.57
CA ASP A 22 19.93 22.83 27.85
C ASP A 22 19.24 22.96 26.48
N GLU A 23 19.74 22.25 25.46
CA GLU A 23 19.30 22.38 24.06
C GLU A 23 17.76 22.31 23.90
N ILE A 24 17.09 21.50 24.72
CA ILE A 24 15.63 21.39 24.78
C ILE A 24 14.98 22.71 25.19
N THR A 25 15.54 23.39 26.18
CA THR A 25 15.09 24.70 26.67
C THR A 25 15.35 25.79 25.63
N TYR A 26 16.51 25.75 24.97
CA TYR A 26 16.84 26.65 23.87
C TYR A 26 15.85 26.50 22.72
N TRP A 27 15.55 25.26 22.31
CA TRP A 27 14.57 24.99 21.26
C TRP A 27 13.15 25.41 21.65
N HIS A 28 12.70 25.12 22.88
CA HIS A 28 11.37 25.55 23.33
C HIS A 28 11.24 27.07 23.38
N LEU A 29 12.23 27.77 23.94
CA LEU A 29 12.21 29.24 23.98
C LEU A 29 12.27 29.82 22.57
N ASN A 30 13.15 29.30 21.70
CA ASN A 30 13.27 29.75 20.32
C ASN A 30 12.00 29.46 19.50
N PHE A 31 11.31 28.35 19.76
CA PHE A 31 10.03 28.03 19.13
C PHE A 31 8.92 29.00 19.56
N LEU A 32 8.82 29.29 20.87
CA LEU A 32 7.83 30.23 21.42
C LEU A 32 8.09 31.69 20.99
N ILE A 33 9.36 32.08 20.87
CA ILE A 33 9.77 33.42 20.42
C ILE A 33 9.45 33.63 18.93
N ASN A 34 9.73 32.63 18.10
CA ASN A 34 9.56 32.74 16.65
C ASN A 34 8.15 32.41 16.15
N ASN A 35 7.31 31.77 16.98
CA ASN A 35 5.90 31.48 16.67
C ASN A 35 4.99 31.97 17.80
N PRO A 36 4.80 33.29 17.96
CA PRO A 36 3.95 33.81 19.02
C PRO A 36 2.50 33.36 18.83
N ILE A 37 1.94 32.76 19.87
CA ILE A 37 0.52 32.41 19.90
C ILE A 37 -0.28 33.71 19.81
N THR A 38 -1.23 33.77 18.88
CA THR A 38 -2.10 34.95 18.76
C THR A 38 -2.99 35.09 20.00
N GLN A 39 -3.28 36.33 20.41
CA GLN A 39 -4.14 36.61 21.56
C GLN A 39 -5.51 35.89 21.44
N SER A 40 -6.04 35.77 20.23
CA SER A 40 -7.28 35.06 19.95
C SER A 40 -7.17 33.55 20.19
N THR A 41 -6.01 32.94 19.94
CA THR A 41 -5.77 31.52 20.23
C THR A 41 -5.63 31.29 21.73
N ALA A 42 -4.91 32.17 22.44
CA ALA A 42 -4.81 32.10 23.90
C ALA A 42 -6.19 32.24 24.57
N SER A 43 -6.99 33.22 24.12
CA SER A 43 -8.36 33.43 24.63
C SER A 43 -9.28 32.22 24.35
N LYS A 44 -9.21 31.62 23.14
CA LYS A 44 -9.97 30.40 22.83
C LYS A 44 -9.57 29.21 23.69
N ILE A 45 -8.28 29.06 23.96
CA ILE A 45 -7.77 27.99 24.85
C ILE A 45 -8.25 28.22 26.28
N GLU A 46 -8.18 29.46 26.78
CA GLU A 46 -8.65 29.81 28.12
C GLU A 46 -10.15 29.56 28.28
N SER A 47 -10.97 30.03 27.34
CA SER A 47 -12.43 29.80 27.37
C SER A 47 -12.74 28.30 27.33
N LYS A 48 -12.08 27.54 26.46
CA LYS A 48 -12.26 26.07 26.39
C LYS A 48 -11.88 25.37 27.69
N PHE A 49 -10.78 25.82 28.32
CA PHE A 49 -10.34 25.28 29.61
C PHE A 49 -11.33 25.60 30.73
N ARG A 50 -11.88 26.83 30.77
CA ARG A 50 -12.92 27.22 31.74
C ARG A 50 -14.21 26.45 31.57
N GLU A 51 -14.59 26.11 30.33
CA GLU A 51 -15.81 25.36 30.03
C GLU A 51 -15.68 23.85 30.25
N THR A 52 -14.54 23.26 29.85
CA THR A 52 -14.37 21.79 29.76
C THR A 52 -13.42 21.21 30.80
N GLY A 53 -12.60 22.04 31.46
CA GLY A 53 -11.54 21.62 32.38
C GLY A 53 -10.31 20.99 31.71
N ASP A 54 -10.26 20.94 30.38
CA ASP A 54 -9.16 20.33 29.62
C ASP A 54 -8.81 21.19 28.37
N VAL A 55 -7.55 21.12 27.96
CA VAL A 55 -7.01 21.79 26.77
C VAL A 55 -6.96 20.85 25.56
N LYS A 56 -7.32 19.57 25.71
CA LYS A 56 -7.41 18.61 24.60
C LYS A 56 -8.33 19.08 23.46
N ASP A 57 -8.06 18.57 22.26
CA ASP A 57 -8.92 18.78 21.09
C ASP A 57 -10.30 18.14 21.34
N LEU A 58 -11.36 18.90 21.06
CA LEU A 58 -12.72 18.40 21.10
C LEU A 58 -12.94 17.40 19.95
N PRO A 59 -13.84 16.42 20.13
CA PRO A 59 -14.21 15.49 19.07
C PRO A 59 -14.75 16.27 17.87
N LYS A 60 -13.99 16.24 16.77
CA LYS A 60 -14.38 16.90 15.50
C LYS A 60 -15.47 16.07 14.82
N SER A 61 -16.50 16.74 14.30
CA SER A 61 -17.46 16.10 13.40
C SER A 61 -16.70 15.52 12.21
N ARG A 62 -16.85 14.21 11.98
CA ARG A 62 -16.20 13.51 10.86
C ARG A 62 -17.16 13.37 9.70
N ARG A 63 -16.62 13.28 8.48
CA ARG A 63 -17.40 12.93 7.30
C ARG A 63 -18.18 11.62 7.55
N PRO A 64 -19.47 11.55 7.20
CA PRO A 64 -20.26 10.34 7.39
C PRO A 64 -19.58 9.14 6.73
N LYS A 65 -19.50 8.03 7.47
CA LYS A 65 -19.01 6.76 6.96
C LYS A 65 -20.10 6.13 6.10
N ILE A 66 -19.68 5.28 5.15
CA ILE A 66 -20.63 4.40 4.46
C ILE A 66 -21.38 3.55 5.48
N THR A 67 -22.65 3.26 5.21
CA THR A 67 -23.47 2.38 6.06
C THR A 67 -22.88 0.97 6.11
N PRO A 68 -23.04 0.25 7.22
CA PRO A 68 -22.57 -1.13 7.34
C PRO A 68 -23.21 -2.03 6.27
N ASP A 69 -24.48 -1.83 5.94
CA ASP A 69 -25.22 -2.64 4.96
C ASP A 69 -24.58 -2.54 3.57
N LYS A 70 -24.34 -1.32 3.07
CA LYS A 70 -23.64 -1.11 1.79
C LYS A 70 -22.24 -1.72 1.77
N LYS A 71 -21.57 -1.77 2.92
CA LYS A 71 -20.25 -2.42 3.01
C LYS A 71 -20.40 -3.93 2.83
N ILE A 72 -21.42 -4.54 3.43
CA ILE A 72 -21.73 -5.97 3.29
C ILE A 72 -22.07 -6.28 1.83
N ASP A 73 -22.94 -5.50 1.21
CA ASP A 73 -23.34 -5.68 -0.20
C ASP A 73 -22.13 -5.67 -1.15
N ILE A 74 -21.23 -4.70 -0.98
CA ILE A 74 -19.98 -4.60 -1.76
C ILE A 74 -19.10 -5.85 -1.56
N VAL A 75 -18.97 -6.34 -0.33
CA VAL A 75 -18.16 -7.54 -0.06
C VAL A 75 -18.81 -8.79 -0.65
N LEU A 76 -20.12 -8.94 -0.52
CA LEU A 76 -20.87 -10.05 -1.09
C LEU A 76 -20.77 -10.08 -2.62
N SER A 77 -20.96 -8.93 -3.28
CA SER A 77 -20.81 -8.85 -4.74
C SER A 77 -19.42 -9.28 -5.24
N MET A 78 -18.37 -8.97 -4.46
CA MET A 78 -17.01 -9.38 -4.78
C MET A 78 -16.76 -10.88 -4.51
N GLU A 79 -17.46 -11.46 -3.53
CA GLU A 79 -17.38 -12.88 -3.21
C GLU A 79 -18.12 -13.72 -4.28
N GLU A 80 -19.29 -13.26 -4.73
CA GLU A 80 -20.07 -13.89 -5.79
C GLU A 80 -19.33 -13.86 -7.14
N ASN A 81 -18.69 -12.74 -7.46
CA ASN A 81 -17.89 -12.61 -8.67
C ASN A 81 -16.56 -11.87 -8.39
N PRO A 82 -15.49 -12.62 -8.07
CA PRO A 82 -14.18 -12.02 -7.82
C PRO A 82 -13.53 -11.36 -9.04
N GLN A 83 -14.06 -11.58 -10.25
CA GLN A 83 -13.58 -10.95 -11.48
C GLN A 83 -14.28 -9.61 -11.77
N SER A 84 -15.32 -9.27 -11.01
CA SER A 84 -16.03 -8.01 -11.15
C SER A 84 -15.09 -6.82 -11.02
N THR A 85 -15.23 -5.86 -11.92
CA THR A 85 -14.44 -4.63 -11.86
C THR A 85 -14.95 -3.75 -10.71
N SER A 86 -14.04 -3.03 -10.05
CA SER A 86 -14.41 -2.08 -9.00
C SER A 86 -15.40 -1.00 -9.49
N THR A 87 -15.42 -0.73 -10.80
CA THR A 87 -16.31 0.26 -11.41
C THR A 87 -17.73 -0.30 -11.55
N LEU A 88 -17.86 -1.57 -11.95
CA LEU A 88 -19.15 -2.26 -12.02
C LEU A 88 -19.78 -2.34 -10.62
N VAL A 89 -19.03 -2.85 -9.64
CA VAL A 89 -19.47 -2.96 -8.24
C VAL A 89 -19.87 -1.59 -7.68
N ALA A 90 -19.14 -0.53 -8.03
CA ALA A 90 -19.47 0.82 -7.62
C ALA A 90 -20.79 1.32 -8.21
N SER A 91 -21.04 1.03 -9.48
CA SER A 91 -22.30 1.36 -10.17
C SER A 91 -23.48 0.62 -9.55
N GLU A 92 -23.34 -0.68 -9.28
CA GLU A 92 -24.40 -1.53 -8.70
C GLU A 92 -24.78 -1.10 -7.28
N ASN A 93 -23.81 -0.60 -6.51
CA ASN A 93 -24.01 -0.21 -5.10
C ASN A 93 -24.24 1.30 -4.90
N GLU A 94 -24.32 2.08 -6.00
CA GLU A 94 -24.47 3.54 -5.99
C GLU A 94 -23.42 4.25 -5.11
N VAL A 95 -22.15 3.91 -5.31
CA VAL A 95 -21.01 4.49 -4.58
C VAL A 95 -19.90 4.89 -5.53
N SER A 96 -18.94 5.69 -5.05
CA SER A 96 -17.74 5.95 -5.83
C SER A 96 -16.82 4.72 -5.89
N GLN A 97 -16.15 4.51 -7.03
CA GLN A 97 -15.12 3.48 -7.18
C GLN A 97 -14.04 3.57 -6.07
N THR A 98 -13.63 4.78 -5.70
CA THR A 98 -12.67 5.03 -4.61
C THR A 98 -13.16 4.49 -3.27
N THR A 99 -14.46 4.49 -3.03
CA THR A 99 -15.05 3.95 -1.80
C THR A 99 -15.00 2.42 -1.80
N VAL A 100 -15.34 1.78 -2.92
CA VAL A 100 -15.21 0.32 -3.10
C VAL A 100 -13.77 -0.11 -2.87
N LEU A 101 -12.79 0.50 -3.53
CA LEU A 101 -11.38 0.18 -3.36
C LEU A 101 -10.90 0.34 -1.91
N ARG A 102 -11.39 1.36 -1.21
CA ARG A 102 -11.06 1.56 0.21
C ARG A 102 -11.67 0.48 1.11
N ILE A 103 -12.87 -0.01 0.80
CA ILE A 103 -13.52 -1.11 1.53
C ILE A 103 -12.77 -2.41 1.27
N LEU A 104 -12.50 -2.74 0.01
CA LEU A 104 -11.76 -3.93 -0.38
C LEU A 104 -10.39 -4.00 0.32
N ARG A 105 -9.64 -2.88 0.35
CA ARG A 105 -8.35 -2.82 1.08
C ARG A 105 -8.50 -3.05 2.58
N LYS A 106 -9.58 -2.57 3.21
CA LYS A 106 -9.83 -2.79 4.65
C LYS A 106 -10.23 -4.23 4.95
N GLU A 107 -10.85 -4.89 3.99
CA GLU A 107 -11.23 -6.31 4.05
C GLU A 107 -10.11 -7.24 3.55
N ASN A 108 -8.91 -6.71 3.32
CA ASN A 108 -7.73 -7.43 2.82
C ASN A 108 -7.91 -8.10 1.44
N TYR A 109 -8.76 -7.56 0.58
CA TYR A 109 -8.83 -8.00 -0.82
C TYR A 109 -7.65 -7.45 -1.61
N HIS A 110 -7.04 -8.32 -2.40
CA HIS A 110 -5.91 -8.03 -3.27
C HIS A 110 -6.20 -8.47 -4.71
N PRO A 111 -5.83 -7.65 -5.71
CA PRO A 111 -5.96 -8.06 -7.10
C PRO A 111 -4.82 -9.02 -7.49
N TYR A 112 -5.19 -10.21 -7.93
CA TYR A 112 -4.27 -11.22 -8.44
C TYR A 112 -4.43 -11.41 -9.95
N LYS A 113 -3.34 -11.81 -10.60
CA LYS A 113 -3.35 -12.16 -12.03
C LYS A 113 -3.65 -13.64 -12.19
N PHE A 114 -4.34 -13.99 -13.26
CA PHE A 114 -4.49 -15.38 -13.67
C PHE A 114 -3.17 -15.93 -14.19
N GLN A 115 -2.93 -17.21 -13.91
CA GLN A 115 -1.90 -17.96 -14.60
C GLN A 115 -2.52 -18.56 -15.86
N LEU A 116 -2.01 -18.20 -17.03
CA LEU A 116 -2.40 -18.88 -18.25
C LEU A 116 -1.45 -20.06 -18.44
N VAL A 117 -1.97 -21.28 -18.48
CA VAL A 117 -1.18 -22.47 -18.78
C VAL A 117 -1.67 -23.09 -20.08
N GLN A 118 -0.76 -23.77 -20.78
CA GLN A 118 -1.15 -24.64 -21.88
C GLN A 118 -1.80 -25.87 -21.28
N GLU A 119 -3.00 -26.18 -21.73
CA GLU A 119 -3.68 -27.43 -21.38
C GLU A 119 -2.86 -28.59 -21.96
N LEU A 120 -2.53 -29.55 -21.12
CA LEU A 120 -1.95 -30.82 -21.54
C LEU A 120 -3.08 -31.83 -21.43
N ASN A 121 -3.56 -32.32 -22.57
CA ASN A 121 -4.58 -33.36 -22.59
C ASN A 121 -3.98 -34.65 -22.01
N GLU A 122 -4.63 -35.24 -21.01
CA GLU A 122 -4.17 -36.49 -20.39
C GLU A 122 -4.24 -37.68 -21.36
N ASP A 123 -5.16 -37.63 -22.32
CA ASP A 123 -5.30 -38.60 -23.41
C ASP A 123 -4.30 -38.40 -24.55
N ASP A 124 -3.55 -37.29 -24.53
CA ASP A 124 -2.59 -36.94 -25.57
C ASP A 124 -1.17 -37.22 -25.07
N HIS A 125 -0.34 -37.82 -25.92
CA HIS A 125 1.04 -38.19 -25.58
C HIS A 125 1.97 -36.98 -25.38
N ASP A 126 1.42 -35.77 -25.27
CA ASP A 126 2.15 -34.51 -25.19
C ASP A 126 3.06 -34.43 -23.98
N ARG A 127 2.63 -34.95 -22.82
CA ARG A 127 3.51 -35.03 -21.65
C ARG A 127 4.75 -35.88 -21.95
N ASP A 128 4.56 -37.05 -22.53
CA ASP A 128 5.64 -37.99 -22.83
C ASP A 128 6.54 -37.46 -23.96
N ARG A 129 5.95 -36.85 -25.00
CA ARG A 129 6.69 -36.20 -26.09
C ARG A 129 7.54 -35.04 -25.59
N ARG A 130 7.01 -34.22 -24.67
CA ARG A 130 7.77 -33.12 -24.05
C ARG A 130 8.95 -33.66 -23.23
N LEU A 131 8.77 -34.74 -22.48
CA LEU A 131 9.86 -35.40 -21.74
C LEU A 131 10.90 -35.99 -22.69
N GLN A 132 10.47 -36.70 -23.74
CA GLN A 132 11.35 -37.27 -24.77
C GLN A 132 12.14 -36.20 -25.52
N PHE A 133 11.60 -35.01 -25.72
CA PHE A 133 12.33 -33.88 -26.27
C PHE A 133 13.30 -33.28 -25.24
N TYR A 134 12.85 -33.10 -23.99
CA TYR A 134 13.61 -32.44 -22.93
C TYR A 134 14.90 -33.19 -22.57
N GLU A 135 14.81 -34.50 -22.33
CA GLU A 135 15.94 -35.34 -21.87
C GLU A 135 17.20 -35.25 -22.75
N PRO A 136 17.14 -35.50 -24.08
CA PRO A 136 18.31 -35.37 -24.95
C PRO A 136 18.72 -33.91 -25.16
N THR A 137 17.77 -32.97 -25.19
CA THR A 137 18.07 -31.54 -25.38
C THR A 137 18.84 -30.98 -24.19
N MET A 138 18.50 -31.39 -22.96
CA MET A 138 19.23 -30.99 -21.76
C MET A 138 20.68 -31.47 -21.80
N ASN A 139 20.90 -32.73 -22.18
CA ASN A 139 22.25 -33.27 -22.35
C ASN A 139 23.06 -32.51 -23.42
N LEU A 140 22.40 -32.12 -24.52
CA LEU A 140 23.02 -31.32 -25.58
C LEU A 140 23.41 -29.91 -25.07
N CYS A 141 22.55 -29.26 -24.27
CA CYS A 141 22.86 -27.98 -23.63
C CYS A 141 24.06 -28.06 -22.68
N GLN A 142 24.19 -29.17 -21.93
CA GLN A 142 25.31 -29.37 -21.01
C GLN A 142 26.63 -29.66 -21.73
N THR A 143 26.56 -30.42 -22.82
CA THR A 143 27.75 -30.84 -23.59
C THR A 143 28.24 -29.74 -24.53
N ASN A 144 27.35 -28.88 -25.02
CA ASN A 144 27.68 -27.77 -25.91
C ASN A 144 27.24 -26.43 -25.30
N PRO A 145 28.16 -25.73 -24.60
CA PRO A 145 27.86 -24.43 -23.97
C PRO A 145 27.40 -23.34 -24.94
N ASN A 146 27.75 -23.46 -26.23
CA ASN A 146 27.43 -22.47 -27.27
C ASN A 146 26.20 -22.84 -28.11
N LEU A 147 25.45 -23.88 -27.72
CA LEU A 147 24.27 -24.35 -28.46
C LEU A 147 23.26 -23.21 -28.76
N HIS A 148 23.10 -22.28 -27.82
CA HIS A 148 22.22 -21.11 -27.95
C HIS A 148 22.57 -20.20 -29.15
N GLN A 149 23.80 -20.24 -29.65
CA GLN A 149 24.23 -19.45 -30.82
C GLN A 149 23.99 -20.19 -32.14
N GLN A 150 23.67 -21.48 -32.08
CA GLN A 150 23.47 -22.35 -33.24
C GLN A 150 22.00 -22.59 -33.54
N ILE A 151 21.09 -22.15 -32.66
CA ILE A 151 19.65 -22.33 -32.82
C ILE A 151 19.00 -20.98 -33.11
N LEU A 152 18.19 -20.95 -34.18
CA LEU A 152 17.30 -19.83 -34.48
C LEU A 152 15.87 -20.27 -34.22
N PHE A 153 15.20 -19.60 -33.27
CA PHE A 153 13.78 -19.83 -33.00
C PHE A 153 12.94 -18.85 -33.82
N SER A 154 11.88 -19.36 -34.44
CA SER A 154 10.82 -18.58 -35.07
C SER A 154 9.46 -19.03 -34.52
N ASP A 155 8.55 -18.09 -34.34
CA ASP A 155 7.17 -18.35 -33.92
C ASP A 155 6.23 -17.42 -34.67
N GLU A 156 4.97 -17.84 -34.82
CA GLU A 156 3.92 -17.06 -35.46
C GLU A 156 2.94 -16.53 -34.41
N ALA A 157 2.80 -15.21 -34.34
CA ALA A 157 1.84 -14.55 -33.46
C ALA A 157 0.62 -14.08 -34.25
N THR A 158 -0.57 -14.57 -33.89
CA THR A 158 -1.83 -14.09 -34.46
C THR A 158 -2.35 -12.89 -33.67
N PHE A 159 -2.48 -11.73 -34.33
CA PHE A 159 -3.13 -10.54 -33.76
C PHE A 159 -4.56 -10.43 -34.28
N ARG A 160 -5.55 -10.48 -33.38
CA ARG A 160 -6.97 -10.34 -33.74
C ARG A 160 -7.49 -8.97 -33.32
N LEU A 161 -8.23 -8.29 -34.20
CA LEU A 161 -8.87 -6.99 -33.92
C LEU A 161 -10.20 -7.13 -33.14
N ASN A 162 -10.70 -8.36 -32.96
CA ASN A 162 -11.98 -8.64 -32.33
C ASN A 162 -11.97 -8.57 -30.79
N GLY A 163 -10.96 -7.94 -30.19
CA GLY A 163 -10.93 -7.68 -28.75
C GLY A 163 -10.83 -8.93 -27.89
N THR A 164 -10.06 -9.94 -28.34
CA THR A 164 -9.66 -11.04 -27.45
C THR A 164 -9.17 -10.47 -26.13
N VAL A 165 -9.65 -11.08 -25.04
CA VAL A 165 -9.45 -10.70 -23.65
C VAL A 165 -8.02 -10.19 -23.41
N ASN A 166 -7.88 -8.89 -23.09
CA ASN A 166 -6.58 -8.33 -22.72
C ASN A 166 -6.13 -8.95 -21.39
N ARG A 167 -5.21 -9.92 -21.48
CA ARG A 167 -4.65 -10.66 -20.34
C ARG A 167 -4.10 -9.77 -19.23
N GLN A 168 -3.66 -8.55 -19.54
CA GLN A 168 -3.15 -7.61 -18.53
C GLN A 168 -4.26 -7.00 -17.65
N ASN A 169 -5.48 -6.94 -18.18
CA ASN A 169 -6.65 -6.42 -17.47
C ASN A 169 -7.43 -7.51 -16.73
N CYS A 170 -7.16 -8.79 -17.01
CA CYS A 170 -7.73 -9.90 -16.27
C CYS A 170 -7.09 -10.03 -14.90
N ARG A 171 -7.79 -9.51 -13.90
CA ARG A 171 -7.47 -9.70 -12.49
C ARG A 171 -8.72 -10.10 -11.75
N TYR A 172 -8.53 -10.80 -10.66
CA TYR A 172 -9.58 -11.09 -9.71
C TYR A 172 -9.15 -10.58 -8.34
N SER A 173 -10.09 -10.06 -7.56
CA SER A 173 -9.78 -9.61 -6.20
C SER A 173 -10.23 -10.65 -5.20
N ASN A 174 -9.31 -11.13 -4.38
CA ASN A 174 -9.61 -12.09 -3.32
C ASN A 174 -8.75 -11.78 -2.08
N ARG A 175 -9.14 -12.28 -0.91
CA ARG A 175 -8.38 -12.15 0.34
C ARG A 175 -7.10 -12.99 0.34
N THR A 176 -7.17 -14.15 -0.30
CA THR A 176 -6.06 -15.09 -0.46
C THR A 176 -5.86 -15.37 -1.94
N ASN A 177 -4.65 -15.68 -2.37
CA ASN A 177 -4.37 -16.09 -3.74
C ASN A 177 -4.94 -17.51 -3.98
N PRO A 178 -6.01 -17.69 -4.78
CA PRO A 178 -6.56 -19.00 -5.16
C PRO A 178 -5.74 -19.68 -6.26
N HIS A 179 -4.67 -19.04 -6.76
CA HIS A 179 -3.84 -19.56 -7.85
C HIS A 179 -4.66 -19.95 -9.08
N TRP A 180 -5.62 -19.09 -9.46
CA TRP A 180 -6.48 -19.38 -10.59
C TRP A 180 -5.70 -19.52 -11.90
N ILE A 181 -5.93 -20.68 -12.52
CA ILE A 181 -5.36 -21.07 -13.79
C ILE A 181 -6.47 -21.00 -14.85
N ILE A 182 -6.18 -20.32 -15.96
CA ILE A 182 -7.01 -20.37 -17.15
C ILE A 182 -6.27 -21.25 -18.15
N MET A 183 -6.95 -22.27 -18.67
CA MET A 183 -6.42 -23.11 -19.74
C MET A 183 -6.50 -22.34 -21.06
N ASN A 184 -5.36 -22.20 -21.74
CA ASN A 184 -5.35 -21.70 -23.10
C ASN A 184 -5.66 -22.84 -24.06
N ILE A 185 -6.90 -22.90 -24.55
CA ILE A 185 -7.25 -23.76 -25.67
C ILE A 185 -6.56 -23.14 -26.89
N HIS A 186 -5.49 -23.77 -27.39
CA HIS A 186 -4.91 -23.41 -28.67
C HIS A 186 -5.96 -23.65 -29.75
N THR A 187 -6.78 -22.64 -30.03
CA THR A 187 -7.61 -22.62 -31.22
C THR A 187 -6.71 -22.23 -32.38
N HIS A 188 -5.99 -23.22 -32.90
CA HIS A 188 -5.57 -23.14 -34.30
C HIS A 188 -6.86 -22.93 -35.10
N PRO A 189 -6.98 -21.82 -35.88
CA PRO A 189 -8.12 -21.69 -36.76
C PRO A 189 -8.12 -22.90 -37.68
N LEU A 190 -9.24 -23.62 -37.73
CA LEU A 190 -9.48 -24.60 -38.79
C LEU A 190 -9.43 -23.82 -40.11
N THR A 191 -8.30 -23.89 -40.79
CA THR A 191 -8.16 -23.39 -42.15
C THR A 191 -8.93 -24.35 -43.06
N TYR A 192 -10.03 -23.86 -43.63
CA TYR A 192 -10.69 -24.48 -44.79
C TYR A 192 -9.93 -24.12 -46.07
#